data_AF-A0A972CDH7-F1
#
_entry.id   AF-A0A972CDH7-F1
#
_cell.length_a   1.000
_cell.length_b   1.000
_cell.length_c   1.000
_cell.angle_alpha   90.00
_cell.angle_beta   90.00
_cell.angle_gamma   90.00
#
_symmetry.space_group_name_H-M   'P 1'
#
loop_
_entity.id
_entity.type
_entity.pdbx_description
1 polymer ?
#
loop_
_entity_poly.entity_id
_entity_poly.type
_entity_poly.pdbx_seq_one_letter_code
_entity_poly.pdbx_strand_id
1 'polypeptide(L)' 'MIKYTFRYKTATKTCYRFEPGTAPDFMTLYLKKKDIYAAGIDPKKGLVVTVEENKENEVNE' A
#
# COMPACT_ATOMS: atom_id res chain seq x y z
N MET A 1 -11.81 2.18 -9.80
CA MET A 1 -10.81 1.25 -9.25
C MET A 1 -9.48 1.53 -9.93
N ILE A 2 -8.42 1.76 -9.16
CA ILE A 2 -7.05 1.95 -9.65
C ILE A 2 -6.16 0.89 -9.01
N LYS A 3 -5.17 0.39 -9.74
CA LYS A 3 -4.23 -0.64 -9.28
C LYS A 3 -2.80 -0.12 -9.35
N TYR A 4 -2.08 -0.20 -8.25
CA TYR A 4 -0.69 0.22 -8.15
C TYR A 4 0.21 -0.97 -7.80
N THR A 5 1.40 -1.00 -8.40
CA THR A 5 2.47 -1.91 -8.01
C THR A 5 3.49 -1.13 -7.19
N PHE A 6 3.70 -1.59 -5.97
CA PHE A 6 4.60 -0.99 -5.00
C PHE A 6 5.79 -1.92 -4.75
N ARG A 7 6.99 -1.38 -4.68
CA ARG A 7 8.21 -2.13 -4.35
C ARG A 7 8.63 -1.81 -2.93
N TYR A 8 9.15 -2.81 -2.23
CA TYR A 8 9.77 -2.58 -0.92
C TYR A 8 10.94 -1.62 -1.07
N LYS A 9 10.94 -0.58 -0.24
CA LYS A 9 12.04 0.38 -0.18
C LYS A 9 12.88 0.20 1.07
N THR A 10 12.23 0.25 2.23
CA THR A 10 12.90 0.19 3.54
C THR A 10 11.89 -0.17 4.63
N ALA A 11 12.33 -0.22 5.89
CA ALA A 11 11.47 -0.42 7.04
C ALA A 11 11.82 0.56 8.18
N THR A 12 10.80 0.96 8.93
CA THR A 12 10.97 1.64 10.23
C THR A 12 10.92 0.60 11.35
N LYS A 13 10.90 1.05 12.61
CA LYS A 13 10.66 0.15 13.77
C LYS A 13 9.37 -0.65 13.59
N THR A 14 8.28 -0.02 13.15
CA THR A 14 6.93 -0.62 13.16
C THR A 14 6.29 -0.83 11.79
N CYS A 15 6.85 -0.27 10.71
CA CYS A 15 6.26 -0.35 9.37
C CYS A 15 7.26 -0.79 8.31
N TYR A 16 6.76 -1.41 7.24
CA TYR A 16 7.43 -1.50 5.95
C TYR A 16 7.04 -0.29 5.11
N ARG A 17 7.99 0.25 4.33
CA ARG A 17 7.80 1.36 3.41
C ARG A 17 7.91 0.87 1.98
N PHE A 18 6.92 1.22 1.16
CA PHE A 18 6.86 0.88 -0.25
C PHE A 18 6.69 2.11 -1.12
N GLU A 19 7.27 2.07 -2.31
CA GLU A 19 7.24 3.17 -3.30
C GLU A 19 6.91 2.59 -4.70
N PRO A 20 6.13 3.30 -5.53
CA PRO A 20 5.99 2.96 -6.95
C PRO A 20 7.35 3.25 -7.62
N GLY A 21 7.89 2.27 -8.32
CA GLY A 21 9.31 2.27 -8.74
C GLY A 21 9.71 3.32 -9.79
N THR A 22 8.82 4.23 -10.18
CA THR A 22 9.03 5.20 -11.27
C THR A 22 8.35 6.54 -10.97
N ALA A 23 9.11 7.64 -11.14
CA ALA A 23 8.59 9.01 -11.19
C ALA A 23 7.64 9.19 -12.41
N PRO A 24 6.71 10.17 -12.40
CA PRO A 24 6.58 11.31 -11.47
C PRO A 24 5.75 11.03 -10.21
N ASP A 25 5.26 9.81 -10.00
CA ASP A 25 4.32 9.51 -8.92
C ASP A 25 5.04 9.37 -7.57
N PHE A 26 5.10 10.47 -6.82
CA PHE A 26 5.63 10.49 -5.46
C PHE A 26 4.60 9.95 -4.46
N MET A 27 4.42 8.63 -4.44
CA MET A 27 3.57 7.97 -3.46
C MET A 27 4.40 7.09 -2.54
N THR A 28 4.11 7.10 -1.24
CA THR A 28 4.76 6.23 -0.26
C THR A 28 3.71 5.57 0.59
N LEU A 29 3.74 4.24 0.64
CA LEU A 29 2.85 3.45 1.48
C LEU A 29 3.60 2.90 2.69
N TYR A 30 3.05 3.15 3.88
CA TYR A 30 3.53 2.54 5.13
C TYR A 30 2.52 1.51 5.62
N LEU A 31 2.91 0.24 5.65
CA LEU A 31 2.09 -0.83 6.23
C LEU A 31 2.75 -1.37 7.49
N LYS A 32 1.96 -1.58 8.55
CA LYS A 32 2.46 -2.11 9.81
C LYS A 32 3.01 -3.51 9.62
N LYS A 33 4.16 -3.78 10.24
CA LYS A 33 4.83 -5.10 10.15
C LYS A 33 3.93 -6.22 10.66
N LYS A 34 3.17 -5.97 11.74
CA LYS A 34 2.25 -6.95 12.33
C LYS A 34 1.19 -7.43 11.33
N ASP A 35 0.66 -6.52 10.51
CA ASP A 35 -0.43 -6.82 9.60
C ASP A 35 0.09 -7.56 8.36
N ILE A 36 1.26 -7.14 7.84
CA ILE A 36 1.95 -7.82 6.72
C ILE A 36 2.38 -9.23 7.12
N TYR A 37 2.91 -9.39 8.34
CA TYR A 37 3.28 -10.70 8.87
C TYR A 37 2.07 -11.60 9.08
N ALA A 38 0.99 -11.08 9.71
CA ALA A 38 -0.24 -11.84 9.93
C ALA A 38 -0.89 -12.30 8.61
N ALA A 39 -0.75 -11.51 7.55
CA ALA A 39 -1.21 -11.86 6.20
C ALA A 39 -0.29 -12.83 5.44
N GLY A 40 0.86 -13.22 6.00
CA GLY A 40 1.83 -14.11 5.34
C GLY A 40 2.52 -13.48 4.13
N ILE A 41 2.52 -12.15 4.03
CA ILE A 41 3.06 -11.43 2.88
C ILE A 41 4.57 -11.25 3.06
N ASP A 42 5.36 -11.66 2.06
CA ASP A 42 6.78 -11.30 1.99
C ASP A 42 6.92 -9.88 1.45
N PRO A 43 7.28 -8.89 2.28
CA PRO A 43 7.37 -7.49 1.84
C PRO A 43 8.40 -7.32 0.71
N LYS A 44 9.46 -8.14 0.65
CA LYS A 44 10.52 -8.00 -0.36
C LYS A 44 10.05 -8.29 -1.78
N LYS A 45 8.94 -9.03 -1.93
CA LYS A 45 8.30 -9.28 -3.24
C LYS A 45 7.49 -8.09 -3.75
N GLY A 46 7.35 -7.04 -2.94
CA GLY A 46 6.50 -5.89 -3.25
C GLY A 46 5.03 -6.18 -2.98
N LEU A 47 4.18 -5.22 -3.33
CA LEU A 47 2.74 -5.26 -3.12
C LEU A 47 2.00 -4.82 -4.36
N VAL A 48 0.79 -5.34 -4.49
CA VAL A 48 -0.22 -4.82 -5.38
C VAL A 48 -1.30 -4.19 -4.51
N VAL A 49 -1.61 -2.93 -4.75
CA VAL A 49 -2.60 -2.17 -3.99
C VAL A 49 -3.72 -1.78 -4.93
N THR A 50 -4.94 -2.11 -4.54
CA THR A 50 -6.15 -1.68 -5.24
C THR A 50 -6.79 -0.54 -4.45
N VAL A 51 -7.04 0.58 -5.12
CA VAL A 51 -7.76 1.72 -4.56
C VAL A 51 -9.13 1.78 -5.21
N GLU A 52 -10.16 1.75 -4.38
CA GLU A 52 -11.55 1.84 -4.77
C GLU A 52 -12.20 3.04 -4.07
N GLU A 53 -13.15 3.65 -4.74
CA GLU A 53 -13.96 4.70 -4.15
C GLU A 53 -14.83 4.09 -3.05
N ASN A 54 -14.85 4.71 -1.87
CA ASN A 54 -15.77 4.29 -0.81
C ASN A 54 -17.18 4.80 -1.15
N LYS A 55 -18.13 3.88 -1.35
CA LYS A 55 -19.53 4.19 -1.67
C LYS A 55 -20.43 4.38 -0.46
N GLU A 56 -19.89 4.32 0.76
CA GLU A 56 -20.68 4.41 1.99
C GLU A 56 -21.28 5.81 2.26
N ASN A 57 -20.92 6.84 1.49
CA ASN A 57 -21.45 8.20 1.63
C ASN A 57 -22.12 8.72 0.34
N GLU A 58 -22.97 7.91 -0.29
CA GLU A 58 -24.08 8.50 -1.06
C GLU A 58 -25.03 9.15 -0.04
N VAL A 59 -24.76 10.42 0.31
CA VAL A 59 -25.75 11.27 0.95
C VAL A 59 -26.90 11.35 -0.04
N ASN A 60 -27.99 10.66 0.27
CA ASN A 60 -29.25 10.89 -0.42
C ASN A 60 -29.64 12.37 -0.18
N GLU A 61 -29.82 13.07 -1.29
CA GLU A 61 -30.29 14.45 -1.49
C GLU A 61 -29.23 15.57 -1.56
#